data_AF-A0A6A4S124-F1
#
_entry.id   AF-A0A6A4S124-F1
#
_cell.length_a   1.000
_cell.length_b   1.000
_cell.length_c   1.000
_cell.angle_alpha   90.00
_cell.angle_beta   90.00
_cell.angle_gamma   90.00
#
_symmetry.space_group_name_H-M   'P 1'
#
loop_
_entity.id
_entity.type
_entity.pdbx_description
1 polymer ?
#
loop_
_entity_poly.entity_id
_entity_poly.type
_entity_poly.pdbx_seq_one_letter_code
_entity_poly.pdbx_strand_id
1 'polypeptide(L)'
;MQATMTFEHRDIQTAMATIKDALNTCQKFRKKNSVVGSLSSLISKQTRLQEEEMHAEICYAECLLQKATLTFVQDENMISFIKGGIKIRTSYQIYKECQNVLNVNQDLAGQSDLFRQFEGGVKLGIGSFNLMLSLLPQRILRLLEFIGFSGNRDFGLSQLREGASSQSLRSILSALTLLFYHTYVSLILGTGEGNLVEAEALLEPYQHKYPKGSIILFYTARIATLRGNFEKARARYEECISSQQEWKQIHHLCYWELMWTHSYQQEWQQAYRYADLLCKESRWSKAIYVYQKAAIISMMSEEDVKKTGEDIVELFRSEMMYVWNGFTIVGKRADATEALLVTIEAAEEQLRNDPSGFKTAASTTTNTSSLVFKTHRKLRRSNQRLSDEDLTFPVGRFLLYKHVQLEGRIRYDHYLVPFTLYELGLLYKQQGDITKATTYIENAKTNYKDYSMESRLHFRIHAALGSLRGSPVGTP
;
A
#
# COMPACT_ATOMS: atom_id res chain seq x y z
N MET A 1 -7.43 -1.90 11.87
CA MET A 1 -6.19 -2.70 11.90
C MET A 1 -6.32 -3.94 11.04
N GLN A 2 -7.33 -4.81 11.25
CA GLN A 2 -7.51 -6.02 10.41
C GLN A 2 -7.56 -5.72 8.91
N ALA A 3 -8.51 -4.89 8.49
CA ALA A 3 -8.68 -4.45 7.11
C ALA A 3 -7.39 -3.93 6.45
N THR A 4 -6.61 -3.12 7.18
CA THR A 4 -5.36 -2.52 6.69
C THR A 4 -4.20 -3.51 6.63
N MET A 5 -4.26 -4.60 7.42
CA MET A 5 -3.21 -5.62 7.42
C MET A 5 -3.51 -6.70 6.38
N THR A 6 -4.74 -7.21 6.32
CA THR A 6 -5.14 -8.33 5.46
C THR A 6 -5.37 -7.91 4.01
N PHE A 7 -5.76 -6.66 3.77
CA PHE A 7 -6.25 -6.18 2.47
C PHE A 7 -7.41 -7.03 1.92
N GLU A 8 -8.13 -7.75 2.79
CA GLU A 8 -9.28 -8.54 2.38
C GLU A 8 -10.51 -7.65 2.25
N HIS A 9 -11.21 -7.78 1.12
CA HIS A 9 -12.39 -6.97 0.83
C HIS A 9 -13.45 -7.10 1.94
N ARG A 10 -13.67 -8.30 2.46
CA ARG A 10 -14.60 -8.54 3.57
C ARG A 10 -14.23 -7.73 4.81
N ASP A 11 -12.97 -7.78 5.23
CA ASP A 11 -12.47 -7.05 6.40
C ASP A 11 -12.58 -5.54 6.20
N ILE A 12 -12.30 -5.05 4.98
CA ILE A 12 -12.47 -3.63 4.61
C ILE A 12 -13.93 -3.21 4.73
N GLN A 13 -14.88 -3.98 4.18
CA GLN A 13 -16.32 -3.66 4.29
C GLN A 13 -16.80 -3.66 5.74
N THR A 14 -16.40 -4.66 6.53
CA THR A 14 -16.75 -4.72 7.95
C THR A 14 -16.20 -3.50 8.69
N ALA A 15 -14.92 -3.15 8.49
CA ALA A 15 -14.32 -1.99 9.12
C ALA A 15 -15.00 -0.68 8.69
N MET A 16 -15.38 -0.52 7.42
CA MET A 16 -16.09 0.66 6.93
C MET A 16 -17.49 0.80 7.54
N ALA A 17 -18.22 -0.30 7.70
CA ALA A 17 -19.52 -0.31 8.37
C ALA A 17 -19.38 0.11 9.84
N THR A 18 -18.45 -0.50 10.58
CA THR A 18 -18.18 -0.15 11.99
C THR A 18 -17.77 1.30 12.16
N ILE A 19 -16.89 1.82 11.30
CA ILE A 19 -16.47 3.24 11.34
C ILE A 19 -17.66 4.16 11.03
N LYS A 20 -18.57 3.76 10.13
CA LYS A 20 -19.78 4.55 9.84
C LYS A 20 -20.68 4.64 11.08
N ASP A 21 -20.87 3.54 11.79
CA ASP A 21 -21.67 3.53 13.02
C ASP A 21 -21.00 4.34 14.14
N ALA A 22 -19.67 4.24 14.29
CA ALA A 22 -18.90 5.06 15.22
C ALA A 22 -19.03 6.57 14.91
N LEU A 23 -18.93 6.96 13.63
CA LEU A 23 -19.14 8.34 13.20
C LEU A 23 -20.56 8.83 13.53
N ASN A 24 -21.58 8.00 13.29
CA ASN A 24 -22.96 8.34 13.61
C ASN A 24 -23.16 8.53 15.13
N THR A 25 -22.54 7.69 15.95
CA THR A 25 -22.56 7.83 17.40
C THR A 25 -21.88 9.11 17.83
N CYS A 26 -20.65 9.37 17.38
CA CYS A 26 -19.93 10.60 17.72
C CYS A 26 -20.76 11.84 17.31
N GLN A 27 -21.36 11.85 16.12
CA GLN A 27 -22.18 12.96 15.63
C GLN A 27 -23.38 13.29 16.54
N LYS A 28 -23.92 12.32 17.29
CA LYS A 28 -25.02 12.56 18.25
C LYS A 28 -24.56 13.33 19.50
N PHE A 29 -23.32 13.11 19.93
CA PHE A 29 -22.71 13.69 21.12
C PHE A 29 -21.84 14.92 20.83
N ARG A 30 -21.47 15.15 19.56
CA ARG A 30 -20.81 16.38 19.14
C ARG A 30 -21.74 17.58 19.32
N LYS A 31 -21.14 18.75 19.55
CA LYS A 31 -21.87 20.00 19.70
C LYS A 31 -22.74 20.24 18.47
N LYS A 32 -24.06 20.30 18.68
CA LYS A 32 -25.01 20.67 17.62
C LYS A 32 -24.88 22.16 17.36
N ASN A 33 -24.06 22.55 16.39
CA ASN A 33 -24.18 23.89 15.83
C ASN A 33 -25.55 23.95 15.12
N SER A 34 -26.49 24.70 15.69
CA SER A 34 -27.77 25.01 15.07
C SER A 34 -27.51 25.50 13.65
N VAL A 35 -28.13 24.86 12.66
CA VAL A 35 -27.90 25.03 11.22
C VAL A 35 -28.42 26.39 10.69
N VAL A 36 -28.76 27.34 11.57
CA VAL A 36 -29.15 28.69 11.19
C VAL A 36 -28.43 29.68 12.11
N GLY A 37 -27.28 30.21 11.69
CA GLY A 37 -26.55 31.17 12.52
C GLY A 37 -25.12 31.52 12.10
N SER A 38 -24.96 32.00 10.87
CA SER A 38 -23.97 33.02 10.49
C SER A 38 -22.46 32.75 10.71
N LEU A 39 -21.75 32.80 9.57
CA LEU A 39 -20.31 33.02 9.40
C LEU A 39 -19.75 34.31 10.07
N SER A 40 -20.51 34.97 10.96
CA SER A 40 -20.12 36.21 11.66
C SER A 40 -19.99 36.09 13.18
N SER A 41 -20.22 34.92 13.80
CA SER A 41 -20.09 34.76 15.26
C SER A 41 -18.73 34.25 15.75
N LEU A 42 -17.75 34.11 14.84
CA LEU A 42 -16.49 33.38 15.04
C LEU A 42 -15.40 34.10 15.84
N ILE A 43 -15.68 35.22 16.53
CA ILE A 43 -14.63 35.99 17.23
C ILE A 43 -14.87 36.23 18.73
N SER A 44 -16.03 35.94 19.34
CA SER A 44 -16.21 36.37 20.75
C SER A 44 -17.07 35.55 21.70
N LYS A 45 -17.29 34.25 21.49
CA LYS A 45 -17.93 33.41 22.52
C LYS A 45 -17.09 32.20 22.88
N GLN A 46 -16.36 32.33 24.00
CA GLN A 46 -15.73 31.26 24.78
C GLN A 46 -16.75 30.13 24.97
N THR A 47 -16.73 29.15 24.07
CA THR A 47 -17.58 27.98 24.22
C THR A 47 -16.83 27.00 25.11
N ARG A 48 -17.18 26.96 26.40
CA ARG A 48 -16.87 25.79 27.24
C ARG A 48 -17.63 24.60 26.66
N LEU A 49 -16.92 23.70 25.98
CA LEU A 49 -17.48 22.39 25.60
C LEU A 49 -17.64 21.55 26.87
N GLN A 50 -18.66 20.71 26.91
CA GLN A 50 -18.76 19.67 27.93
C GLN A 50 -17.71 18.57 27.64
N GLU A 51 -17.26 17.86 28.68
CA GLU A 51 -16.22 16.82 28.54
C GLU A 51 -16.62 15.73 27.54
N GLU A 52 -17.91 15.37 27.49
CA GLU A 52 -18.45 14.41 26.51
C GLU A 52 -18.36 14.92 25.08
N GLU A 53 -18.65 16.21 24.85
CA GLU A 53 -18.55 16.84 23.54
C GLU A 53 -17.09 16.87 23.07
N MET A 54 -16.15 17.21 23.96
CA MET A 54 -14.72 17.20 23.69
C MET A 54 -14.24 15.81 23.24
N HIS A 55 -14.64 14.76 23.95
CA HIS A 55 -14.28 13.39 23.59
C HIS A 55 -14.91 12.96 22.27
N ALA A 56 -16.17 13.35 22.01
CA ALA A 56 -16.86 13.06 20.75
C ALA A 56 -16.19 13.74 19.54
N GLU A 57 -15.68 14.97 19.69
CA GLU A 57 -14.91 15.66 18.64
C GLU A 57 -13.63 14.89 18.27
N ILE A 58 -12.86 14.45 19.27
CA ILE A 58 -11.64 13.67 19.03
C ILE A 58 -11.95 12.33 18.35
N CYS A 59 -12.89 11.55 18.89
CA CYS A 59 -13.26 10.28 18.29
C CYS A 59 -13.79 10.43 16.86
N TYR A 60 -14.53 11.50 16.57
CA TYR A 60 -14.98 11.79 15.22
C TYR A 60 -13.81 12.09 14.27
N ALA A 61 -12.86 12.92 14.70
CA ALA A 61 -11.66 13.25 13.92
C ALA A 61 -10.81 12.00 13.62
N GLU A 62 -10.66 11.09 14.59
CA GLU A 62 -9.97 9.80 14.40
C GLU A 62 -10.71 8.88 13.43
N CYS A 63 -12.03 8.76 13.58
CA CYS A 63 -12.85 7.97 12.66
C CYS A 63 -12.79 8.50 11.23
N LEU A 64 -12.70 9.82 11.04
CA LEU A 64 -12.48 10.41 9.72
C LEU A 64 -11.15 9.99 9.09
N LEU A 65 -10.06 9.95 9.89
CA LEU A 65 -8.75 9.49 9.42
C LEU A 65 -8.74 8.01 9.07
N GLN A 66 -9.35 7.17 9.91
CA GLN A 66 -9.50 5.74 9.64
C GLN A 66 -10.32 5.50 8.37
N LYS A 67 -11.41 6.26 8.20
CA LYS A 67 -12.24 6.19 6.99
C LYS A 67 -11.48 6.67 5.74
N ALA A 68 -10.68 7.72 5.85
CA ALA A 68 -9.84 8.19 4.74
C ALA A 68 -8.83 7.11 4.33
N THR A 69 -8.17 6.48 5.31
CA THR A 69 -7.23 5.38 5.08
C THR A 69 -7.90 4.23 4.34
N LEU A 70 -9.06 3.75 4.80
CA LEU A 70 -9.79 2.69 4.11
C LEU A 70 -10.29 3.09 2.73
N THR A 71 -10.62 4.37 2.52
CA THR A 71 -11.04 4.88 1.20
C THR A 71 -9.89 4.77 0.19
N PHE A 72 -8.64 5.02 0.60
CA PHE A 72 -7.47 4.86 -0.26
C PHE A 72 -7.13 3.39 -0.51
N VAL A 73 -7.38 2.50 0.46
CA VAL A 73 -7.12 1.07 0.33
C VAL A 73 -8.16 0.37 -0.55
N GLN A 74 -9.43 0.79 -0.48
CA GLN A 74 -10.52 0.13 -1.20
C GLN A 74 -10.52 0.47 -2.70
N ASP A 75 -10.31 1.75 -3.04
CA ASP A 75 -10.47 2.26 -4.41
C ASP A 75 -9.36 3.26 -4.74
N GLU A 76 -8.47 2.90 -5.67
CA GLU A 76 -7.41 3.79 -6.19
C GLU A 76 -7.91 4.83 -7.22
N ASN A 77 -9.23 5.07 -7.30
CA ASN A 77 -9.80 6.01 -8.25
C ASN A 77 -9.72 7.47 -7.73
N MET A 78 -9.65 8.43 -8.66
CA MET A 78 -9.48 9.86 -8.35
C MET A 78 -10.57 10.41 -7.41
N ILE A 79 -11.80 9.91 -7.51
CA ILE A 79 -12.92 10.33 -6.66
C ILE A 79 -12.69 9.89 -5.22
N SER A 80 -12.25 8.66 -5.01
CA SER A 80 -11.87 8.13 -3.69
C SER A 80 -10.67 8.89 -3.11
N PHE A 81 -9.69 9.27 -3.95
CA PHE A 81 -8.59 10.13 -3.53
C PHE A 81 -9.06 11.50 -3.01
N ILE A 82 -9.93 12.19 -3.76
CA ILE A 82 -10.51 13.47 -3.36
C ILE A 82 -11.34 13.32 -2.08
N LYS A 83 -12.19 12.29 -2.00
CA LYS A 83 -13.01 12.01 -0.81
C LYS A 83 -12.16 11.75 0.43
N GLY A 84 -11.06 11.01 0.30
CA GLY A 84 -10.11 10.77 1.38
C GLY A 84 -9.42 12.06 1.81
N GLY A 85 -8.95 12.88 0.86
CA GLY A 85 -8.33 14.17 1.13
C GLY A 85 -9.24 15.15 1.88
N ILE A 86 -10.52 15.24 1.52
CA ILE A 86 -11.51 16.07 2.23
C ILE A 86 -11.65 15.61 3.69
N LYS A 87 -11.71 14.31 3.95
CA LYS A 87 -11.82 13.77 5.32
C LYS A 87 -10.61 14.09 6.18
N ILE A 88 -9.41 13.99 5.60
CA ILE A 88 -8.16 14.36 6.28
C ILE A 88 -8.18 15.85 6.64
N ARG A 89 -8.61 16.72 5.71
CA ARG A 89 -8.76 18.16 5.98
C ARG A 89 -9.75 18.45 7.10
N THR A 90 -10.94 17.84 7.06
CA THR A 90 -11.93 18.03 8.11
C THR A 90 -11.42 17.55 9.46
N SER A 91 -10.73 16.40 9.51
CA SER A 91 -10.10 15.90 10.73
C SER A 91 -9.06 16.89 11.28
N TYR A 92 -8.18 17.41 10.42
CA TYR A 92 -7.18 18.41 10.81
C TYR A 92 -7.80 19.68 11.39
N GLN A 93 -8.87 20.19 10.77
CA GLN A 93 -9.60 21.36 11.27
C GLN A 93 -10.20 21.11 12.66
N ILE A 94 -10.82 19.95 12.88
CA ILE A 94 -11.36 19.57 14.20
C ILE A 94 -10.24 19.51 15.24
N TYR A 95 -9.08 18.92 14.91
CA TYR A 95 -7.94 18.93 15.84
C TYR A 95 -7.45 20.33 16.16
N LYS A 96 -7.43 21.26 15.18
CA LYS A 96 -7.06 22.67 15.42
C LYS A 96 -8.06 23.37 16.34
N GLU A 97 -9.35 23.11 16.18
CA GLU A 97 -10.39 23.60 17.10
C GLU A 97 -10.21 23.01 18.50
N CYS A 98 -9.96 21.71 18.62
CA CYS A 98 -9.70 21.04 19.89
C CYS A 98 -8.43 21.57 20.58
N GLN A 99 -7.38 21.89 19.83
CA GLN A 99 -6.17 22.53 20.35
C GLN A 99 -6.47 23.93 20.91
N ASN A 100 -7.32 24.71 20.25
CA ASN A 100 -7.74 26.01 20.76
C ASN A 100 -8.53 25.86 22.06
N VAL A 101 -9.43 24.88 22.13
CA VAL A 101 -10.18 24.53 23.36
C VAL A 101 -9.22 24.13 24.49
N LEU A 102 -8.21 23.30 24.19
CA LEU A 102 -7.20 22.90 25.17
C LEU A 102 -6.41 24.11 25.69
N ASN A 103 -6.00 25.03 24.80
CA ASN A 103 -5.24 26.23 25.17
C ASN A 103 -6.06 27.19 26.04
N VAL A 104 -7.37 27.32 25.82
CA VAL A 104 -8.26 28.16 26.64
C VAL A 104 -8.55 27.54 28.01
N ASN A 105 -8.46 26.21 28.11
CA ASN A 105 -8.78 25.46 29.33
C ASN A 105 -7.52 24.88 29.99
N GLN A 106 -6.35 25.50 29.82
CA GLN A 106 -5.09 25.04 30.43
C GLN A 106 -5.19 24.95 31.96
N ASP A 107 -5.97 25.82 32.60
CA ASP A 107 -6.18 25.79 34.05
C ASP A 107 -6.96 24.56 34.55
N LEU A 108 -7.67 23.87 33.64
CA LEU A 108 -8.40 22.62 33.89
C LEU A 108 -7.54 21.37 33.61
N ALA A 109 -6.30 21.55 33.16
CA ALA A 109 -5.39 20.45 32.87
C ALA A 109 -5.18 19.57 34.11
N GLY A 110 -5.42 18.27 33.93
CA GLY A 110 -5.23 17.27 34.98
C GLY A 110 -6.36 17.12 36.00
N GLN A 111 -7.45 17.92 35.92
CA GLN A 111 -8.54 17.88 36.90
C GLN A 111 -9.52 16.69 36.73
N SER A 112 -9.78 16.27 35.49
CA SER A 112 -10.67 15.15 35.15
C SER A 112 -9.94 14.12 34.28
N ASP A 113 -10.22 12.84 34.50
CA ASP A 113 -9.71 11.75 33.67
C ASP A 113 -10.14 11.90 32.20
N LEU A 114 -11.38 12.36 31.95
CA LEU A 114 -11.88 12.63 30.60
C LEU A 114 -11.09 13.75 29.92
N PHE A 115 -10.75 14.82 30.66
CA PHE A 115 -9.92 15.90 30.13
C PHE A 115 -8.50 15.41 29.78
N ARG A 116 -7.91 14.52 30.60
CA ARG A 116 -6.61 13.89 30.28
C ARG A 116 -6.69 13.03 29.01
N GLN A 117 -7.79 12.31 28.78
CA GLN A 117 -8.01 11.55 27.54
C GLN A 117 -8.13 12.47 26.32
N PHE A 118 -8.85 13.59 26.48
CA PHE A 118 -8.98 14.61 25.44
C PHE A 118 -7.64 15.25 25.10
N GLU A 119 -6.91 15.74 26.11
CA GLU A 119 -5.58 16.33 25.97
C GLU A 119 -4.63 15.36 25.24
N GLY A 120 -4.52 14.12 25.71
CA GLY A 120 -3.70 13.11 25.04
C GLY A 120 -4.07 12.87 23.58
N GLY A 121 -5.37 12.95 23.24
CA GLY A 121 -5.84 12.85 21.86
C GLY A 121 -5.52 14.07 20.99
N VAL A 122 -5.65 15.27 21.55
CA VAL A 122 -5.24 16.51 20.87
C VAL A 122 -3.74 16.48 20.57
N LYS A 123 -2.92 16.12 21.57
CA LYS A 123 -1.46 15.99 21.44
C LYS A 123 -1.06 14.99 20.36
N LEU A 124 -1.67 13.80 20.36
CA LEU A 124 -1.47 12.79 19.32
C LEU A 124 -1.80 13.33 17.93
N GLY A 125 -3.01 13.88 17.75
CA GLY A 125 -3.49 14.35 16.45
C GLY A 125 -2.69 15.52 15.90
N ILE A 126 -2.56 16.60 16.69
CA ILE A 126 -1.81 17.80 16.30
C ILE A 126 -0.34 17.48 16.08
N GLY A 127 0.26 16.67 16.96
CA GLY A 127 1.63 16.22 16.84
C GLY A 127 1.87 15.44 15.54
N SER A 128 1.02 14.45 15.26
CA SER A 128 1.09 13.64 14.04
C SER A 128 0.90 14.47 12.77
N PHE A 129 -0.08 15.37 12.73
CA PHE A 129 -0.32 16.22 11.56
C PHE A 129 0.86 17.16 11.28
N ASN A 130 1.37 17.83 12.31
CA ASN A 130 2.49 18.75 12.16
C ASN A 130 3.75 18.00 11.68
N LEU A 131 4.02 16.83 12.27
CA LEU A 131 5.11 15.98 11.85
C LEU A 131 4.95 15.54 10.40
N MET A 132 3.82 14.92 10.04
CA MET A 132 3.58 14.41 8.68
C MET A 132 3.63 15.49 7.61
N LEU A 133 3.04 16.67 7.87
CA LEU A 133 3.08 17.80 6.94
C LEU A 133 4.50 18.35 6.78
N SER A 134 5.31 18.37 7.85
CA SER A 134 6.69 18.84 7.79
C SER A 134 7.61 17.97 6.92
N LEU A 135 7.22 16.71 6.67
CA LEU A 135 7.98 15.76 5.85
C LEU A 135 7.70 15.91 4.35
N LEU A 136 6.66 16.69 3.98
CA LEU A 136 6.34 16.92 2.59
C LEU A 136 7.34 17.90 1.95
N PRO A 137 7.70 17.71 0.67
CA PRO A 137 8.50 18.68 -0.06
C PRO A 137 7.89 20.08 -0.04
N GLN A 138 8.72 21.13 0.06
CA GLN A 138 8.29 22.53 0.19
C GLN A 138 7.30 23.00 -0.90
N ARG A 139 7.38 22.42 -2.11
CA ARG A 139 6.45 22.73 -3.20
C ARG A 139 5.03 22.23 -2.89
N ILE A 140 4.90 21.03 -2.33
CA ILE A 140 3.61 20.44 -1.96
C ILE A 140 3.08 21.14 -0.71
N LEU A 141 3.94 21.39 0.27
CA LEU A 141 3.55 22.08 1.50
C LEU A 141 2.93 23.46 1.21
N ARG A 142 3.54 24.28 0.35
CA ARG A 142 3.00 25.59 -0.06
C ARG A 142 1.59 25.52 -0.66
N LEU A 143 1.27 24.45 -1.41
CA LEU A 143 -0.07 24.25 -1.97
C LEU A 143 -1.08 23.87 -0.89
N LEU A 144 -0.65 23.10 0.11
CA LEU A 144 -1.51 22.69 1.23
C LEU A 144 -1.72 23.84 2.23
N GLU A 145 -0.73 24.71 2.42
CA GLU A 145 -0.81 25.93 3.22
C GLU A 145 -1.89 26.88 2.75
N PHE A 146 -2.02 27.04 1.43
CA PHE A 146 -3.12 27.81 0.84
C PHE A 146 -4.51 27.30 1.25
N ILE A 147 -4.64 26.00 1.51
CA ILE A 147 -5.91 25.34 1.88
C ILE A 147 -6.10 25.27 3.41
N GLY A 148 -5.10 25.75 4.17
CA GLY A 148 -5.12 25.88 5.63
C GLY A 148 -4.32 24.83 6.39
N PHE A 149 -3.51 24.00 5.74
CA PHE A 149 -2.60 23.07 6.42
C PHE A 149 -1.29 23.75 6.77
N SER A 150 -0.75 23.51 7.96
CA SER A 150 0.61 23.94 8.30
C SER A 150 1.32 22.84 9.07
N GLY A 151 2.62 22.68 8.84
CA GLY A 151 3.44 21.66 9.47
C GLY A 151 4.71 22.25 10.08
N ASN A 152 4.88 22.07 11.38
CA ASN A 152 6.12 22.39 12.09
C ASN A 152 6.65 21.13 12.76
N ARG A 153 7.84 20.67 12.35
CA ARG A 153 8.44 19.43 12.85
C ARG A 153 8.68 19.46 14.35
N ASP A 154 9.34 20.49 14.87
CA ASP A 154 9.76 20.57 16.26
C ASP A 154 8.55 20.66 17.19
N PHE A 155 7.55 21.45 16.78
CA PHE A 155 6.28 21.52 17.48
C PHE A 155 5.55 20.16 17.45
N GLY A 156 5.53 19.50 16.28
CA GLY A 156 4.92 18.18 16.13
C GLY A 156 5.54 17.12 17.05
N LEU A 157 6.87 17.07 17.11
CA LEU A 157 7.63 16.19 18.00
C LEU A 157 7.39 16.52 19.47
N SER A 158 7.37 17.80 19.85
CA SER A 158 7.05 18.22 21.23
C SER A 158 5.67 17.73 21.67
N GLN A 159 4.64 17.96 20.84
CA GLN A 159 3.28 17.52 21.16
C GLN A 159 3.18 16.00 21.28
N LEU A 160 3.85 15.24 20.39
CA LEU A 160 3.87 13.77 20.50
C LEU A 160 4.58 13.29 21.77
N ARG A 161 5.67 13.93 22.20
CA ARG A 161 6.39 13.59 23.44
C ARG A 161 5.52 13.84 24.67
N GLU A 162 4.89 15.00 24.74
CA GLU A 162 3.91 15.33 25.78
C GLU A 162 2.77 14.28 25.79
N GLY A 163 2.22 13.95 24.61
CA GLY A 163 1.21 12.91 24.45
C GLY A 163 1.66 11.53 24.92
N ALA A 164 2.90 11.13 24.62
CA ALA A 164 3.48 9.85 25.03
C ALA A 164 3.71 9.77 26.55
N SER A 165 4.06 10.89 27.18
CA SER A 165 4.22 10.98 28.65
C SER A 165 2.88 11.07 29.41
N SER A 166 1.77 11.31 28.70
CA SER A 166 0.44 11.45 29.32
C SER A 166 -0.11 10.12 29.83
N GLN A 167 -0.96 10.17 30.86
CA GLN A 167 -1.73 9.00 31.34
C GLN A 167 -3.03 8.81 30.55
N SER A 168 -2.97 8.91 29.22
CA SER A 168 -4.10 8.70 28.33
C SER A 168 -4.04 7.32 27.64
N LEU A 169 -5.18 6.84 27.14
CA LEU A 169 -5.25 5.65 26.28
C LEU A 169 -4.46 5.84 24.97
N ARG A 170 -4.24 7.09 24.57
CA ARG A 170 -3.55 7.50 23.33
C ARG A 170 -2.04 7.71 23.50
N SER A 171 -1.54 7.60 24.73
CA SER A 171 -0.10 7.68 25.03
C SER A 171 0.72 6.70 24.20
N ILE A 172 0.29 5.44 24.14
CA ILE A 172 0.96 4.40 23.35
C ILE A 172 0.95 4.72 21.86
N LEU A 173 -0.12 5.31 21.32
CA LEU A 173 -0.16 5.70 19.91
C LEU A 173 0.80 6.84 19.61
N SER A 174 0.99 7.77 20.57
CA SER A 174 1.97 8.84 20.46
C SER A 174 3.40 8.28 20.49
N ALA A 175 3.68 7.37 21.42
CA ALA A 175 4.96 6.66 21.50
C ALA A 175 5.25 5.85 20.22
N LEU A 176 4.27 5.10 19.70
CA LEU A 176 4.40 4.35 18.45
C LEU A 176 4.63 5.25 17.24
N THR A 177 4.04 6.45 17.21
CA THR A 177 4.27 7.44 16.15
C THR A 177 5.70 7.97 16.18
N LEU A 178 6.22 8.29 17.38
CA LEU A 178 7.61 8.69 17.56
C LEU A 178 8.59 7.56 17.22
N LEU A 179 8.30 6.33 17.66
CA LEU A 179 9.09 5.14 17.32
C LEU A 179 9.16 4.97 15.80
N PHE A 180 8.02 4.99 15.10
CA PHE A 180 7.98 4.89 13.65
C PHE A 180 8.79 6.01 12.97
N TYR A 181 8.71 7.24 13.49
CA TYR A 181 9.49 8.36 12.97
C TYR A 181 11.00 8.16 13.12
N HIS A 182 11.45 7.75 14.32
CA HIS A 182 12.86 7.57 14.63
C HIS A 182 13.46 6.29 14.02
N THR A 183 12.68 5.22 13.81
CA THR A 183 13.23 3.94 13.33
C THR A 183 12.99 3.65 11.85
N TYR A 184 12.15 4.43 11.17
CA TYR A 184 11.84 4.25 9.74
C TYR A 184 11.86 5.56 8.96
N VAL A 185 11.01 6.52 9.31
CA VAL A 185 10.78 7.71 8.47
C VAL A 185 12.05 8.54 8.26
N SER A 186 12.78 8.82 9.33
CA SER A 186 14.04 9.58 9.28
C SER A 186 15.10 8.91 8.41
N LEU A 187 15.20 7.57 8.48
CA LEU A 187 16.14 6.77 7.71
C LEU A 187 15.77 6.73 6.22
N ILE A 188 14.50 6.49 5.90
CA ILE A 188 14.02 6.40 4.50
C ILE A 188 14.16 7.75 3.78
N LEU A 189 13.88 8.86 4.48
CA LEU A 189 13.99 10.20 3.90
C LEU A 189 15.42 10.74 3.92
N GLY A 190 16.38 10.02 4.52
CA GLY A 190 17.77 10.43 4.60
C GLY A 190 17.98 11.71 5.43
N THR A 191 17.09 12.02 6.38
CA THR A 191 17.18 13.27 7.17
C THR A 191 18.13 13.17 8.37
N GLY A 192 18.87 12.07 8.50
CA GLY A 192 19.88 11.83 9.55
C GLY A 192 19.73 10.46 10.23
N GLU A 193 20.62 10.16 11.17
CA GLU A 193 20.45 9.02 12.09
C GLU A 193 19.27 9.31 13.02
N GLY A 194 18.27 8.43 13.03
CA GLY A 194 17.13 8.57 13.95
C GLY A 194 17.59 8.58 15.41
N ASN A 195 16.84 9.26 16.28
CA ASN A 195 17.17 9.34 17.70
C ASN A 195 16.89 7.99 18.41
N LEU A 196 17.84 7.07 18.34
CA LEU A 196 17.70 5.73 18.93
C LEU A 196 17.68 5.75 20.47
N VAL A 197 18.29 6.75 21.09
CA VAL A 197 18.27 6.92 22.56
C VAL A 197 16.84 7.24 23.00
N GLU A 198 16.18 8.17 22.31
CA GLU A 198 14.77 8.48 22.56
C GLU A 198 13.86 7.29 22.22
N ALA A 199 14.11 6.58 21.12
CA ALA A 199 13.34 5.38 20.77
C ALA A 199 13.40 4.30 21.86
N GLU A 200 14.56 4.07 22.48
CA GLU A 200 14.70 3.14 23.60
C GLU A 200 13.93 3.60 24.84
N ALA A 201 14.10 4.87 25.22
CA ALA A 201 13.42 5.45 26.38
C ALA A 201 11.88 5.41 26.23
N LEU A 202 11.37 5.62 25.02
CA LEU A 202 9.93 5.51 24.72
C LEU A 202 9.41 4.08 24.86
N LEU A 203 10.24 3.07 24.57
CA LEU A 203 9.82 1.66 24.54
C LEU A 203 9.96 0.98 25.91
N GLU A 204 10.94 1.39 26.72
CA GLU A 204 11.30 0.78 28.01
C GLU A 204 10.09 0.56 28.96
N PRO A 205 9.19 1.53 29.20
CA PRO A 205 8.04 1.31 30.07
C PRO A 205 7.11 0.17 29.57
N TYR A 206 6.99 0.03 28.25
CA TYR A 206 6.14 -0.98 27.63
C TYR A 206 6.80 -2.36 27.59
N GLN A 207 8.14 -2.44 27.60
CA GLN A 207 8.85 -3.72 27.74
C GLN A 207 8.57 -4.35 29.11
N HIS A 208 8.53 -3.55 30.17
CA HIS A 208 8.18 -4.03 31.51
C HIS A 208 6.70 -4.41 31.61
N LYS A 209 5.81 -3.58 31.05
CA LYS A 209 4.36 -3.79 31.15
C LYS A 209 3.84 -4.90 30.25
N TYR A 210 4.44 -5.08 29.07
CA TYR A 210 4.01 -6.02 28.03
C TYR A 210 5.20 -6.78 27.43
N PRO A 211 5.93 -7.58 28.23
CA PRO A 211 7.19 -8.21 27.80
C PRO A 211 7.04 -9.16 26.61
N LYS A 212 5.85 -9.74 26.41
CA LYS A 212 5.52 -10.61 25.27
C LYS A 212 4.63 -9.95 24.22
N GLY A 213 4.44 -8.62 24.29
CA GLY A 213 3.65 -7.88 23.32
C GLY A 213 4.36 -7.87 21.96
N SER A 214 3.72 -8.38 20.91
CA SER A 214 4.33 -8.51 19.57
C SER A 214 4.89 -7.19 19.03
N ILE A 215 4.13 -6.09 19.16
CA ILE A 215 4.60 -4.75 18.74
C ILE A 215 5.83 -4.31 19.54
N ILE A 216 5.88 -4.64 20.84
CA ILE A 216 6.98 -4.26 21.72
C ILE A 216 8.25 -5.07 21.37
N LEU A 217 8.10 -6.37 21.15
CA LEU A 217 9.18 -7.25 20.68
C LEU A 217 9.70 -6.80 19.32
N PHE A 218 8.80 -6.47 18.39
CA PHE A 218 9.16 -5.96 17.06
C PHE A 218 10.01 -4.69 17.14
N TYR A 219 9.58 -3.67 17.89
CA TYR A 219 10.37 -2.44 18.02
C TYR A 219 11.66 -2.65 18.80
N THR A 220 11.69 -3.59 19.77
CA THR A 220 12.92 -3.96 20.47
C THR A 220 13.94 -4.56 19.51
N ALA A 221 13.49 -5.46 18.63
CA ALA A 221 14.31 -6.05 17.58
C ALA A 221 14.78 -4.99 16.57
N ARG A 222 13.88 -4.10 16.13
CA ARG A 222 14.19 -3.02 15.18
C ARG A 222 15.27 -2.08 15.69
N ILE A 223 15.17 -1.64 16.94
CA ILE A 223 16.20 -0.80 17.56
C ILE A 223 17.54 -1.56 17.63
N ALA A 224 17.52 -2.85 17.97
CA ALA A 224 18.74 -3.67 17.97
C ALA A 224 19.37 -3.78 16.57
N THR A 225 18.56 -3.96 15.51
CA THR A 225 19.02 -3.93 14.11
C THR A 225 19.71 -2.60 13.79
N LEU A 226 19.10 -1.47 14.17
CA LEU A 226 19.65 -0.14 13.89
C LEU A 226 20.93 0.17 14.68
N ARG A 227 21.14 -0.48 15.83
CA ARG A 227 22.41 -0.44 16.57
C ARG A 227 23.45 -1.45 16.05
N GLY A 228 23.14 -2.21 15.02
CA GLY A 228 24.02 -3.26 14.49
C GLY A 228 24.14 -4.51 15.37
N ASN A 229 23.29 -4.67 16.39
CA ASN A 229 23.25 -5.88 17.21
C ASN A 229 22.33 -6.92 16.57
N PHE A 230 22.82 -7.55 15.51
CA PHE A 230 22.06 -8.50 14.69
C PHE A 230 21.65 -9.76 15.47
N GLU A 231 22.49 -10.27 16.37
CA GLU A 231 22.16 -11.43 17.20
C GLU A 231 20.94 -11.18 18.09
N LYS A 232 20.94 -10.05 18.81
CA LYS A 232 19.79 -9.63 19.62
C LYS A 232 18.57 -9.37 18.75
N ALA A 233 18.74 -8.74 17.58
CA ALA A 233 17.63 -8.47 16.67
C ALA A 233 16.95 -9.76 16.21
N ARG A 234 17.72 -10.75 15.73
CA ARG A 234 17.20 -12.05 15.27
C ARG A 234 16.41 -12.75 16.37
N ALA A 235 17.01 -12.90 17.55
CA ALA A 235 16.36 -13.55 18.69
C ALA A 235 15.01 -12.90 19.05
N ARG A 236 14.94 -11.56 18.99
CA ARG A 236 13.72 -10.81 19.32
C ARG A 236 12.66 -10.85 18.21
N TYR A 237 13.05 -10.89 16.93
CA TYR A 237 12.09 -11.11 15.84
C TYR A 237 11.51 -12.53 15.89
N GLU A 238 12.32 -13.55 16.19
CA GLU A 238 11.85 -14.93 16.38
C GLU A 238 10.93 -15.05 17.61
N GLU A 239 11.26 -14.38 18.72
CA GLU A 239 10.38 -14.25 19.88
C GLU A 239 9.04 -13.57 19.48
N CYS A 240 9.07 -12.51 18.67
CA CYS A 240 7.87 -11.84 18.17
C CYS A 240 7.00 -12.76 17.28
N ILE A 241 7.62 -13.61 16.47
CA ILE A 241 6.89 -14.58 15.63
C ILE A 241 6.25 -15.66 16.50
N SER A 242 6.97 -16.18 17.50
CA SER A 242 6.47 -17.23 18.39
C SER A 242 5.44 -16.73 19.41
N SER A 243 5.40 -15.42 19.71
CA SER A 243 4.50 -14.87 20.73
C SER A 243 3.02 -14.89 20.34
N GLN A 244 2.69 -15.04 19.05
CA GLN A 244 1.32 -15.03 18.55
C GLN A 244 1.19 -15.73 17.19
N GLN A 245 0.03 -16.30 16.87
CA GLN A 245 -0.27 -16.94 15.57
C GLN A 245 -1.51 -16.38 14.87
N GLU A 246 -2.21 -15.42 15.50
CA GLU A 246 -3.44 -14.83 14.96
C GLU A 246 -3.17 -13.89 13.78
N TRP A 247 -2.09 -13.13 13.87
CA TRP A 247 -1.72 -12.07 12.93
C TRP A 247 -0.48 -12.47 12.12
N LYS A 248 -0.68 -13.22 11.05
CA LYS A 248 0.39 -13.60 10.11
C LYS A 248 1.10 -12.38 9.50
N GLN A 249 0.41 -11.25 9.40
CA GLN A 249 0.98 -10.01 8.87
C GLN A 249 2.08 -9.45 9.77
N ILE A 250 2.00 -9.67 11.09
CA ILE A 250 3.09 -9.32 12.00
C ILE A 250 4.29 -10.25 11.76
N HIS A 251 4.06 -11.53 11.45
CA HIS A 251 5.14 -12.43 11.01
C HIS A 251 5.78 -11.93 9.74
N HIS A 252 5.00 -11.46 8.76
CA HIS A 252 5.53 -10.89 7.51
C HIS A 252 6.39 -9.65 7.76
N LEU A 253 6.02 -8.78 8.70
CA LEU A 253 6.89 -7.67 9.12
C LEU A 253 8.21 -8.18 9.71
N CYS A 254 8.18 -9.24 10.54
CA CYS A 254 9.39 -9.85 11.08
C CYS A 254 10.23 -10.53 10.00
N TYR A 255 9.61 -11.23 9.04
CA TYR A 255 10.31 -11.85 7.91
C TYR A 255 11.03 -10.82 7.05
N TRP A 256 10.41 -9.66 6.83
CA TRP A 256 11.05 -8.55 6.13
C TRP A 256 12.33 -8.07 6.84
N GLU A 257 12.25 -7.88 8.16
CA GLU A 257 13.40 -7.42 8.93
C GLU A 257 14.48 -8.50 9.10
N LEU A 258 14.09 -9.76 9.26
CA LEU A 258 15.02 -10.90 9.32
C LEU A 258 15.74 -11.10 7.99
N MET A 259 15.03 -10.98 6.85
CA MET A 259 15.62 -11.01 5.52
C MET A 259 16.77 -10.00 5.38
N TRP A 260 16.54 -8.75 5.80
CA TRP A 260 17.58 -7.71 5.78
C TRP A 260 18.70 -7.96 6.79
N THR A 261 18.36 -8.41 8.00
CA THR A 261 19.34 -8.73 9.05
C THR A 261 20.33 -9.80 8.56
N HIS A 262 19.82 -10.89 7.96
CA HIS A 262 20.65 -11.92 7.33
C HIS A 262 21.43 -11.39 6.12
N SER A 263 20.82 -10.51 5.31
CA SER A 263 21.50 -9.89 4.16
C SER A 263 22.70 -9.04 4.60
N TYR A 264 22.59 -8.28 5.69
CA TYR A 264 23.70 -7.49 6.23
C TYR A 264 24.87 -8.36 6.72
N GLN A 265 24.57 -9.57 7.20
CA GLN A 265 25.56 -10.57 7.62
C GLN A 265 26.04 -11.46 6.46
N GLN A 266 25.56 -11.23 5.22
CA GLN A 266 25.86 -12.05 4.03
C GLN A 266 25.40 -13.51 4.15
N GLU A 267 24.41 -13.77 5.01
CA GLU A 267 23.79 -15.09 5.19
C GLU A 267 22.69 -15.31 4.13
N TRP A 268 23.10 -15.32 2.86
CA TRP A 268 22.19 -15.23 1.70
C TRP A 268 21.12 -16.32 1.65
N GLN A 269 21.44 -17.54 2.10
CA GLN A 269 20.49 -18.66 2.11
C GLN A 269 19.31 -18.42 3.07
N GLN A 270 19.57 -17.84 4.26
CA GLN A 270 18.51 -17.49 5.20
C GLN A 270 17.74 -16.26 4.74
N ALA A 271 18.43 -15.27 4.19
CA ALA A 271 17.78 -14.11 3.57
C ALA A 271 16.80 -14.55 2.46
N TYR A 272 17.23 -15.49 1.60
CA TYR A 272 16.41 -16.09 0.55
C TYR A 272 15.17 -16.76 1.11
N ARG A 273 15.31 -17.56 2.18
CA ARG A 273 14.18 -18.24 2.84
C ARG A 273 13.08 -17.26 3.23
N TYR A 274 13.43 -16.14 3.87
CA TYR A 274 12.44 -15.14 4.27
C TYR A 274 11.86 -14.37 3.07
N ALA A 275 12.69 -14.06 2.06
CA ALA A 275 12.21 -13.45 0.81
C ALA A 275 11.18 -14.35 0.09
N ASP A 276 11.45 -15.66 0.04
CA ASP A 276 10.55 -16.65 -0.56
C ASP A 276 9.23 -16.80 0.22
N LEU A 277 9.28 -16.82 1.56
CA LEU A 277 8.08 -16.80 2.40
C LEU A 277 7.23 -15.55 2.13
N LEU A 278 7.85 -14.37 2.03
CA LEU A 278 7.15 -13.12 1.72
C LEU A 278 6.51 -13.17 0.32
N CYS A 279 7.23 -13.66 -0.69
CA CYS A 279 6.69 -13.85 -2.05
C CYS A 279 5.45 -14.76 -2.07
N LYS A 280 5.48 -15.84 -1.28
CA LYS A 280 4.42 -16.86 -1.27
C LYS A 280 3.20 -16.44 -0.46
N GLU A 281 3.41 -15.76 0.67
CA GLU A 281 2.35 -15.53 1.65
C GLU A 281 1.81 -14.10 1.69
N SER A 282 2.62 -13.09 1.38
CA SER A 282 2.27 -11.69 1.61
C SER A 282 1.57 -11.04 0.41
N ARG A 283 0.61 -10.16 0.70
CA ARG A 283 -0.17 -9.40 -0.31
C ARG A 283 0.25 -7.94 -0.47
N TRP A 284 1.14 -7.42 0.37
CA TRP A 284 1.46 -5.99 0.44
C TRP A 284 2.20 -5.45 -0.81
N SER A 285 3.13 -6.21 -1.39
CA SER A 285 3.78 -5.85 -2.67
C SER A 285 4.56 -7.02 -3.27
N LYS A 286 3.85 -7.87 -4.05
CA LYS A 286 4.44 -9.05 -4.71
C LYS A 286 5.68 -8.69 -5.55
N ALA A 287 5.62 -7.56 -6.26
CA ALA A 287 6.70 -7.08 -7.12
C ALA A 287 7.98 -6.78 -6.34
N ILE A 288 7.86 -6.11 -5.19
CA ILE A 288 9.03 -5.79 -4.34
C ILE A 288 9.64 -7.09 -3.79
N TYR A 289 8.82 -8.03 -3.33
CA TYR A 289 9.32 -9.28 -2.79
C TYR A 289 10.02 -10.13 -3.85
N VAL A 290 9.44 -10.25 -5.06
CA VAL A 290 10.06 -11.01 -6.17
C VAL A 290 11.37 -10.35 -6.60
N TYR A 291 11.42 -9.02 -6.72
CA TYR A 291 12.65 -8.30 -7.02
C TYR A 291 13.72 -8.53 -5.96
N GLN A 292 13.36 -8.43 -4.68
CA GLN A 292 14.31 -8.62 -3.58
C GLN A 292 14.80 -10.08 -3.51
N LYS A 293 13.91 -11.04 -3.74
CA LYS A 293 14.26 -12.46 -3.87
C LYS A 293 15.29 -12.66 -4.98
N ALA A 294 15.06 -12.11 -6.17
CA ALA A 294 16.00 -12.20 -7.30
C ALA A 294 17.35 -11.55 -6.99
N ALA A 295 17.34 -10.39 -6.33
CA ALA A 295 18.55 -9.69 -5.89
C ALA A 295 19.36 -10.53 -4.90
N ILE A 296 18.70 -11.16 -3.92
CA ILE A 296 19.37 -12.04 -2.95
C ILE A 296 19.96 -13.28 -3.63
N ILE A 297 19.21 -13.93 -4.52
CA ILE A 297 19.72 -15.12 -5.27
C ILE A 297 20.96 -14.74 -6.09
N SER A 298 21.00 -13.53 -6.65
CA SER A 298 22.17 -13.06 -7.42
C SER A 298 23.44 -12.89 -6.60
N MET A 299 23.33 -12.83 -5.27
CA MET A 299 24.46 -12.77 -4.34
C MET A 299 24.88 -14.16 -3.84
N MET A 300 24.17 -15.23 -4.21
CA MET A 300 24.45 -16.61 -3.80
C MET A 300 25.47 -17.30 -4.71
N SER A 301 26.05 -18.41 -4.24
CA SER A 301 26.89 -19.29 -5.06
C SER A 301 26.07 -20.02 -6.13
N GLU A 302 26.67 -20.36 -7.28
CA GLU A 302 25.97 -21.12 -8.32
C GLU A 302 25.39 -22.45 -7.83
N GLU A 303 26.07 -23.11 -6.88
CA GLU A 303 25.59 -24.35 -6.28
C GLU A 303 24.31 -24.13 -5.48
N ASP A 304 24.25 -23.06 -4.69
CA ASP A 304 23.08 -22.76 -3.88
C ASP A 304 21.92 -22.23 -4.74
N VAL A 305 22.21 -21.49 -5.82
CA VAL A 305 21.20 -21.13 -6.83
C VAL A 305 20.58 -22.38 -7.45
N LYS A 306 21.37 -23.39 -7.80
CA LYS A 306 20.82 -24.65 -8.34
C LYS A 306 19.90 -25.37 -7.34
N LYS A 307 20.18 -25.28 -6.03
CA LYS A 307 19.33 -25.87 -4.98
C LYS A 307 17.97 -25.18 -4.85
N THR A 308 17.86 -23.90 -5.21
CA THR A 308 16.57 -23.19 -5.15
C THR A 308 15.64 -23.61 -6.30
N GLY A 309 16.20 -24.02 -7.44
CA GLY A 309 15.44 -24.33 -8.65
C GLY A 309 14.83 -23.10 -9.33
N GLU A 310 15.31 -21.90 -8.98
CA GLU A 310 14.80 -20.63 -9.48
C GLU A 310 15.58 -20.14 -10.71
N ASP A 311 14.89 -19.54 -11.68
CA ASP A 311 15.53 -18.80 -12.77
C ASP A 311 15.61 -17.30 -12.41
N ILE A 312 16.82 -16.84 -12.06
CA ILE A 312 17.10 -15.44 -11.69
C ILE A 312 16.67 -14.47 -12.80
N VAL A 313 16.93 -14.84 -14.06
CA VAL A 313 16.63 -14.00 -15.21
C VAL A 313 15.12 -13.91 -15.40
N GLU A 314 14.39 -15.01 -15.22
CA GLU A 314 12.93 -15.00 -15.24
C GLU A 314 12.35 -14.12 -14.12
N LEU A 315 12.88 -14.24 -12.89
CA LEU A 315 12.42 -13.44 -11.75
C LEU A 315 12.59 -11.93 -12.00
N PHE A 316 13.78 -11.47 -12.39
CA PHE A 316 14.00 -10.05 -12.72
C PHE A 316 13.18 -9.60 -13.92
N ARG A 317 13.12 -10.41 -14.98
CA ARG A 317 12.39 -10.08 -16.21
C ARG A 317 10.90 -9.92 -15.93
N SER A 318 10.32 -10.79 -15.10
CA SER A 318 8.90 -10.75 -14.80
C SER A 318 8.48 -9.42 -14.19
N GLU A 319 9.24 -8.86 -13.24
CA GLU A 319 8.85 -7.64 -12.52
C GLU A 319 9.37 -6.35 -13.16
N MET A 320 10.61 -6.32 -13.66
CA MET A 320 11.18 -5.09 -14.24
C MET A 320 10.46 -4.65 -15.53
N MET A 321 9.92 -5.61 -16.29
CA MET A 321 9.13 -5.29 -17.48
C MET A 321 7.79 -4.62 -17.17
N TYR A 322 7.20 -4.91 -16.00
CA TYR A 322 5.93 -4.31 -15.56
C TYR A 322 6.10 -2.90 -15.02
N VAL A 323 7.10 -2.69 -14.17
CA VAL A 323 7.32 -1.40 -13.48
C VAL A 323 7.74 -0.32 -14.47
N TRP A 324 8.62 -0.64 -15.42
CA TRP A 324 9.29 0.36 -16.28
C TRP A 324 8.73 0.49 -17.68
N ASN A 325 7.49 0.04 -17.91
CA ASN A 325 6.90 0.01 -19.25
C ASN A 325 7.76 -0.78 -20.26
N GLY A 326 8.54 -1.77 -19.77
CA GLY A 326 9.60 -2.46 -20.52
C GLY A 326 9.09 -3.11 -21.80
N PHE A 327 7.90 -3.70 -21.78
CA PHE A 327 7.27 -4.23 -23.00
C PHE A 327 7.12 -3.16 -24.10
N THR A 328 6.80 -1.90 -23.75
CA THR A 328 6.65 -0.83 -24.77
C THR A 328 7.98 -0.48 -25.39
N ILE A 329 9.05 -0.58 -24.62
CA ILE A 329 10.40 -0.26 -25.06
C ILE A 329 10.93 -1.41 -25.94
N VAL A 330 10.80 -2.66 -25.49
CA VAL A 330 11.20 -3.86 -26.25
C VAL A 330 10.45 -3.96 -27.58
N GLY A 331 9.14 -3.70 -27.59
CA GLY A 331 8.32 -3.71 -28.80
C GLY A 331 8.65 -2.64 -29.85
N LYS A 332 9.63 -1.75 -29.58
CA LYS A 332 10.18 -0.82 -30.59
C LYS A 332 11.32 -1.44 -31.41
N ARG A 333 11.82 -2.62 -31.01
CA ARG A 333 12.96 -3.31 -31.63
C ARG A 333 12.57 -4.74 -31.99
N ALA A 334 12.59 -5.07 -33.28
CA ALA A 334 12.14 -6.37 -33.81
C ALA A 334 13.01 -7.56 -33.37
N ASP A 335 14.30 -7.35 -33.18
CA ASP A 335 15.27 -8.36 -32.78
C ASP A 335 15.15 -8.77 -31.29
N ALA A 336 15.12 -7.79 -30.39
CA ALA A 336 14.83 -8.00 -28.97
C ALA A 336 13.43 -8.59 -28.78
N THR A 337 12.57 -8.29 -29.75
CA THR A 337 11.22 -8.75 -29.78
C THR A 337 11.11 -10.25 -30.06
N GLU A 338 11.73 -10.68 -31.15
CA GLU A 338 11.72 -12.05 -31.63
C GLU A 338 12.38 -12.99 -30.62
N ALA A 339 13.49 -12.56 -30.00
CA ALA A 339 14.14 -13.32 -28.93
C ALA A 339 13.21 -13.60 -27.73
N LEU A 340 12.36 -12.63 -27.38
CA LEU A 340 11.41 -12.77 -26.29
C LEU A 340 10.22 -13.67 -26.68
N LEU A 341 9.81 -13.64 -27.96
CA LEU A 341 8.79 -14.54 -28.53
C LEU A 341 9.22 -16.01 -28.46
N VAL A 342 10.45 -16.30 -28.91
CA VAL A 342 11.03 -17.66 -28.89
C VAL A 342 11.07 -18.22 -27.47
N THR A 343 11.46 -17.39 -26.49
CA THR A 343 11.50 -17.78 -25.07
C THR A 343 10.10 -18.17 -24.57
N ILE A 344 9.08 -17.44 -25.00
CA ILE A 344 7.68 -17.68 -24.63
C ILE A 344 7.15 -18.95 -25.27
N GLU A 345 7.38 -19.15 -26.57
CA GLU A 345 6.94 -20.34 -27.29
C GLU A 345 7.56 -21.61 -26.71
N ALA A 346 8.84 -21.57 -26.35
CA ALA A 346 9.52 -22.66 -25.66
C ALA A 346 8.88 -22.98 -24.29
N ALA A 347 8.54 -21.96 -23.50
CA ALA A 347 7.86 -22.14 -22.22
C ALA A 347 6.44 -22.71 -22.39
N GLU A 348 5.73 -22.33 -23.47
CA GLU A 348 4.41 -22.89 -23.78
C GLU A 348 4.46 -24.36 -24.19
N GLU A 349 5.46 -24.73 -24.99
CA GLU A 349 5.65 -26.11 -25.43
C GLU A 349 5.98 -27.03 -24.24
N GLN A 350 6.83 -26.56 -23.32
CA GLN A 350 7.09 -27.24 -22.06
C GLN A 350 5.81 -27.41 -21.23
N LEU A 351 4.99 -26.36 -21.09
CA LEU A 351 3.73 -26.43 -20.35
C LEU A 351 2.68 -27.35 -21.00
N ARG A 352 2.70 -27.48 -22.34
CA ARG A 352 1.81 -28.39 -23.08
C ARG A 352 2.23 -29.85 -22.89
N ASN A 353 3.54 -30.10 -22.84
CA ASN A 353 4.12 -31.43 -22.76
C ASN A 353 4.16 -31.98 -21.32
N ASP A 354 4.25 -31.12 -20.30
CA ASP A 354 4.17 -31.51 -18.88
C ASP A 354 3.15 -30.64 -18.10
N PRO A 355 1.87 -31.04 -18.07
CA PRO A 355 0.84 -30.37 -17.27
C PRO A 355 1.03 -30.54 -15.75
N SER A 356 1.87 -31.48 -15.31
CA SER A 356 2.06 -31.82 -13.89
C SER A 356 3.06 -30.90 -13.19
N GLY A 357 4.01 -30.32 -13.95
CA GLY A 357 4.88 -29.21 -13.51
C GLY A 357 4.13 -27.96 -13.08
N PHE A 358 2.83 -27.84 -13.43
CA PHE A 358 1.94 -26.79 -12.95
C PHE A 358 1.77 -26.81 -11.42
N LYS A 359 1.90 -27.95 -10.74
CA LYS A 359 1.75 -28.00 -9.26
C LYS A 359 2.97 -27.43 -8.53
N THR A 360 4.15 -27.52 -9.11
CA THR A 360 5.42 -27.00 -8.55
C THR A 360 5.68 -25.55 -8.99
N ALA A 361 5.26 -25.17 -10.20
CA ALA A 361 5.36 -23.79 -10.69
C ALA A 361 4.23 -22.87 -10.22
N ALA A 362 3.06 -23.41 -9.82
CA ALA A 362 1.96 -22.61 -9.25
C ALA A 362 2.32 -21.95 -7.91
N SER A 363 3.37 -22.41 -7.22
CA SER A 363 3.90 -21.76 -6.02
C SER A 363 4.92 -20.66 -6.31
N THR A 364 5.40 -20.52 -7.55
CA THR A 364 6.58 -19.71 -7.84
C THR A 364 6.39 -18.72 -8.99
N THR A 365 5.59 -19.03 -10.01
CA THR A 365 5.45 -18.13 -11.18
C THR A 365 4.14 -18.38 -11.93
N THR A 366 3.01 -17.87 -11.43
CA THR A 366 1.83 -17.58 -12.29
C THR A 366 2.08 -16.43 -13.29
N ASN A 367 3.32 -15.94 -13.38
CA ASN A 367 3.72 -14.92 -14.33
C ASN A 367 3.97 -15.46 -15.74
N THR A 368 4.25 -16.75 -16.00
CA THR A 368 4.58 -17.22 -17.36
C THR A 368 3.43 -17.00 -18.35
N SER A 369 2.19 -17.29 -17.97
CA SER A 369 1.01 -17.07 -18.82
C SER A 369 0.61 -15.59 -18.96
N SER A 370 0.92 -14.75 -17.97
CA SER A 370 0.79 -13.28 -18.01
C SER A 370 1.87 -12.62 -18.89
N LEU A 371 3.08 -13.18 -18.83
CA LEU A 371 4.27 -12.80 -19.61
C LEU A 371 4.02 -13.13 -21.08
N VAL A 372 3.62 -14.36 -21.42
CA VAL A 372 3.21 -14.74 -22.80
C VAL A 372 2.23 -13.72 -23.38
N PHE A 373 1.18 -13.39 -22.63
CA PHE A 373 0.03 -12.64 -23.09
C PHE A 373 0.34 -11.17 -23.44
N LYS A 374 1.09 -10.45 -22.59
CA LYS A 374 1.42 -9.02 -22.85
C LYS A 374 2.63 -8.86 -23.75
N THR A 375 3.48 -9.88 -23.81
CA THR A 375 4.68 -9.90 -24.64
C THR A 375 4.31 -10.05 -26.11
N HIS A 376 3.53 -11.06 -26.49
CA HIS A 376 3.09 -11.26 -27.88
C HIS A 376 2.50 -9.99 -28.54
N ARG A 377 1.90 -9.14 -27.71
CA ARG A 377 1.15 -7.94 -28.12
C ARG A 377 1.98 -6.70 -28.50
N LYS A 378 3.12 -6.45 -27.87
CA LYS A 378 3.92 -5.23 -28.16
C LYS A 378 5.04 -5.46 -29.16
N LEU A 379 5.50 -6.70 -29.22
CA LEU A 379 6.42 -7.25 -30.21
C LEU A 379 5.95 -7.03 -31.66
N ARG A 380 4.64 -7.12 -31.93
CA ARG A 380 4.09 -6.90 -33.27
C ARG A 380 4.15 -5.45 -33.78
N ARG A 381 4.42 -4.43 -32.94
CA ARG A 381 4.54 -3.03 -33.44
C ARG A 381 5.77 -2.79 -34.31
N SER A 382 6.82 -3.60 -34.21
CA SER A 382 8.10 -3.35 -34.88
C SER A 382 8.34 -4.14 -36.17
N ASN A 383 7.47 -5.08 -36.56
CA ASN A 383 7.68 -5.91 -37.75
C ASN A 383 6.59 -5.66 -38.82
N GLN A 384 6.82 -4.68 -39.70
CA GLN A 384 5.96 -4.32 -40.84
C GLN A 384 6.05 -5.30 -42.04
N ARG A 385 6.42 -6.58 -41.84
CA ARG A 385 6.79 -7.48 -42.96
C ARG A 385 6.18 -8.89 -42.96
N LEU A 386 5.07 -9.13 -42.27
CA LEU A 386 4.34 -10.39 -42.39
C LEU A 386 2.89 -10.11 -42.79
N SER A 387 2.40 -10.84 -43.81
CA SER A 387 1.07 -10.69 -44.44
C SER A 387 -0.07 -10.89 -43.43
N ASP A 388 -1.16 -10.15 -43.64
CA ASP A 388 -2.29 -10.04 -42.71
C ASP A 388 -3.11 -11.34 -42.52
N GLU A 389 -2.96 -12.33 -43.39
CA GLU A 389 -3.77 -13.57 -43.37
C GLU A 389 -3.17 -14.72 -42.52
N ASP A 390 -1.85 -14.82 -42.35
CA ASP A 390 -1.24 -16.01 -41.73
C ASP A 390 -1.04 -15.93 -40.20
N LEU A 391 -1.08 -14.74 -39.59
CA LEU A 391 -0.83 -14.56 -38.15
C LEU A 391 -2.06 -14.21 -37.30
N THR A 392 -3.19 -13.88 -37.93
CA THR A 392 -4.28 -13.14 -37.25
C THR A 392 -5.37 -14.05 -36.66
N PHE A 393 -5.40 -15.33 -37.04
CA PHE A 393 -6.37 -16.32 -36.56
C PHE A 393 -5.92 -17.13 -35.31
N PRO A 394 -4.64 -17.52 -35.13
CA PRO A 394 -4.22 -18.33 -33.98
C PRO A 394 -4.22 -17.56 -32.65
N VAL A 395 -3.79 -16.30 -32.64
CA VAL A 395 -3.62 -15.50 -31.41
C VAL A 395 -4.97 -15.10 -30.82
N GLY A 396 -5.89 -14.55 -31.62
CA GLY A 396 -7.26 -14.26 -31.16
C GLY A 396 -7.98 -15.51 -30.65
N ARG A 397 -7.80 -16.65 -31.33
CA ARG A 397 -8.34 -17.96 -30.93
C ARG A 397 -7.65 -18.51 -29.69
N PHE A 398 -6.37 -18.23 -29.46
CA PHE A 398 -5.61 -18.62 -28.26
C PHE A 398 -6.02 -17.79 -27.03
N LEU A 399 -6.19 -16.47 -27.18
CA LEU A 399 -6.70 -15.60 -26.12
C LEU A 399 -8.14 -15.99 -25.74
N LEU A 400 -8.97 -16.31 -26.73
CA LEU A 400 -10.34 -16.82 -26.52
C LEU A 400 -10.33 -18.23 -25.90
N TYR A 401 -9.46 -19.13 -26.38
CA TYR A 401 -9.31 -20.50 -25.87
C TYR A 401 -8.85 -20.52 -24.41
N LYS A 402 -7.87 -19.69 -24.03
CA LYS A 402 -7.43 -19.57 -22.64
C LYS A 402 -8.40 -18.79 -21.75
N HIS A 403 -9.08 -17.76 -22.25
CA HIS A 403 -10.17 -17.10 -21.52
C HIS A 403 -11.25 -18.11 -21.13
N VAL A 404 -11.70 -18.94 -22.08
CA VAL A 404 -12.75 -19.95 -21.85
C VAL A 404 -12.27 -21.12 -20.97
N GLN A 405 -10.99 -21.51 -21.03
CA GLN A 405 -10.48 -22.71 -20.33
C GLN A 405 -9.85 -22.43 -18.95
N LEU A 406 -9.23 -21.27 -18.73
CA LEU A 406 -8.41 -21.00 -17.54
C LEU A 406 -9.04 -20.04 -16.53
N GLU A 407 -10.07 -19.27 -16.91
CA GLU A 407 -10.71 -18.33 -15.99
C GLU A 407 -11.21 -19.03 -14.71
N GLY A 408 -11.82 -20.21 -14.85
CA GLY A 408 -12.25 -21.03 -13.70
C GLY A 408 -11.12 -21.69 -12.90
N ARG A 409 -9.86 -21.59 -13.34
CA ARG A 409 -8.68 -22.19 -12.68
C ARG A 409 -7.76 -21.16 -12.00
N ILE A 410 -7.98 -19.85 -12.23
CA ILE A 410 -7.20 -18.77 -11.60
C ILE A 410 -7.66 -18.59 -10.15
N ARG A 411 -6.75 -18.81 -9.19
CA ARG A 411 -7.05 -18.70 -7.74
C ARG A 411 -6.63 -17.39 -7.08
N TYR A 412 -5.71 -16.63 -7.68
CA TYR A 412 -5.09 -15.47 -7.02
C TYR A 412 -4.98 -14.24 -7.93
N ASP A 413 -4.44 -14.40 -9.15
CA ASP A 413 -4.12 -13.27 -10.04
C ASP A 413 -5.32 -12.89 -10.94
N HIS A 414 -6.46 -12.58 -10.31
CA HIS A 414 -7.72 -12.28 -11.00
C HIS A 414 -7.63 -11.04 -11.94
N TYR A 415 -6.63 -10.18 -11.76
CA TYR A 415 -6.37 -9.03 -12.63
C TYR A 415 -5.98 -9.42 -14.05
N LEU A 416 -5.51 -10.65 -14.28
CA LEU A 416 -5.02 -11.09 -15.59
C LEU A 416 -6.12 -11.09 -16.66
N VAL A 417 -7.33 -11.49 -16.29
CA VAL A 417 -8.48 -11.64 -17.21
C VAL A 417 -8.99 -10.28 -17.71
N PRO A 418 -9.30 -9.29 -16.86
CA PRO A 418 -9.73 -7.98 -17.34
C PRO A 418 -8.64 -7.25 -18.13
N PHE A 419 -7.37 -7.33 -17.70
CA PHE A 419 -6.26 -6.80 -18.50
C PHE A 419 -6.16 -7.50 -19.86
N THR A 420 -6.46 -8.79 -19.92
CA THR A 420 -6.48 -9.57 -21.17
C THR A 420 -7.54 -9.06 -22.15
N LEU A 421 -8.77 -8.88 -21.69
CA LEU A 421 -9.87 -8.39 -22.51
C LEU A 421 -9.65 -6.96 -22.98
N TYR A 422 -9.18 -6.08 -22.09
CA TYR A 422 -8.81 -4.72 -22.46
C TYR A 422 -7.77 -4.73 -23.57
N GLU A 423 -6.78 -5.61 -23.42
CA GLU A 423 -5.69 -5.66 -24.35
C GLU A 423 -6.14 -6.23 -25.72
N LEU A 424 -7.03 -7.23 -25.74
CA LEU A 424 -7.67 -7.74 -26.95
C LEU A 424 -8.50 -6.66 -27.67
N GLY A 425 -9.27 -5.85 -26.95
CA GLY A 425 -10.05 -4.78 -27.59
C GLY A 425 -9.17 -3.70 -28.22
N LEU A 426 -8.02 -3.38 -27.64
CA LEU A 426 -7.07 -2.49 -28.30
C LEU A 426 -6.42 -3.09 -29.57
N LEU A 427 -6.37 -4.42 -29.74
CA LEU A 427 -5.91 -5.05 -30.98
C LEU A 427 -6.95 -4.87 -32.09
N TYR A 428 -8.22 -5.14 -31.78
CA TYR A 428 -9.31 -4.87 -32.71
C TYR A 428 -9.37 -3.39 -33.11
N LYS A 429 -9.09 -2.48 -32.17
CA LYS A 429 -8.96 -1.05 -32.49
C LYS A 429 -7.91 -0.78 -33.56
N GLN A 430 -6.76 -1.43 -33.48
CA GLN A 430 -5.66 -1.26 -34.43
C GLN A 430 -5.98 -1.85 -35.80
N GLN A 431 -6.80 -2.89 -35.86
CA GLN A 431 -7.29 -3.50 -37.09
C GLN A 431 -8.43 -2.69 -37.74
N GLY A 432 -8.89 -1.61 -37.11
CA GLY A 432 -10.06 -0.85 -37.56
C GLY A 432 -11.41 -1.47 -37.18
N ASP A 433 -11.42 -2.62 -36.48
CA ASP A 433 -12.65 -3.24 -35.95
C ASP A 433 -13.07 -2.55 -34.64
N ILE A 434 -13.61 -1.34 -34.78
CA ILE A 434 -14.03 -0.48 -33.67
C ILE A 434 -15.13 -1.13 -32.83
N THR A 435 -15.99 -1.95 -33.43
CA THR A 435 -17.09 -2.63 -32.75
C THR A 435 -16.55 -3.67 -31.77
N LYS A 436 -15.72 -4.61 -32.23
CA LYS A 436 -15.10 -5.59 -31.31
C LYS A 436 -14.18 -4.91 -30.31
N ALA A 437 -13.47 -3.87 -30.72
CA ALA A 437 -12.63 -3.09 -29.82
C ALA A 437 -13.40 -2.56 -28.62
N THR A 438 -14.54 -1.93 -28.88
CA THR A 438 -15.41 -1.36 -27.85
C THR A 438 -15.96 -2.46 -26.96
N THR A 439 -16.48 -3.55 -27.52
CA THR A 439 -17.05 -4.67 -26.75
C THR A 439 -16.03 -5.26 -25.78
N TYR A 440 -14.81 -5.57 -26.22
CA TYR A 440 -13.80 -6.18 -25.36
C TYR A 440 -13.25 -5.20 -24.30
N ILE A 441 -13.09 -3.91 -24.66
CA ILE A 441 -12.66 -2.86 -23.72
C ILE A 441 -13.74 -2.60 -22.65
N GLU A 442 -15.03 -2.64 -23.01
CA GLU A 442 -16.14 -2.49 -22.07
C GLU A 442 -16.31 -3.73 -21.18
N ASN A 443 -16.22 -4.94 -21.75
CA ASN A 443 -16.27 -6.19 -20.99
C ASN A 443 -15.17 -6.25 -19.91
N ALA A 444 -13.97 -5.76 -20.22
CA ALA A 444 -12.87 -5.65 -19.25
C ALA A 444 -13.19 -4.76 -18.04
N LYS A 445 -14.12 -3.81 -18.19
CA LYS A 445 -14.57 -2.88 -17.15
C LYS A 445 -15.82 -3.38 -16.41
N THR A 446 -16.77 -3.97 -17.12
CA THR A 446 -18.10 -4.27 -16.57
C THR A 446 -18.18 -5.64 -15.90
N ASN A 447 -17.43 -6.62 -16.40
CA ASN A 447 -17.59 -8.03 -16.01
C ASN A 447 -16.61 -8.47 -14.92
N TYR A 448 -15.67 -7.59 -14.53
CA TYR A 448 -14.61 -7.87 -13.56
C TYR A 448 -14.54 -6.74 -12.55
N LYS A 449 -14.41 -7.10 -11.26
CA LYS A 449 -14.28 -6.17 -10.14
C LYS A 449 -13.37 -6.77 -9.07
N ASP A 450 -12.88 -5.92 -8.18
CA ASP A 450 -12.16 -6.27 -6.96
C ASP A 450 -10.83 -7.02 -7.23
N TYR A 451 -10.10 -6.59 -8.28
CA TYR A 451 -8.79 -7.16 -8.64
C TYR A 451 -7.64 -6.14 -8.51
N SER A 452 -6.43 -6.64 -8.27
CA SER A 452 -5.24 -5.79 -8.14
C SER A 452 -5.01 -4.93 -9.40
N MET A 453 -4.69 -3.63 -9.21
CA MET A 453 -4.47 -2.65 -10.30
C MET A 453 -5.71 -2.32 -11.15
N GLU A 454 -6.93 -2.60 -10.68
CA GLU A 454 -8.20 -2.27 -11.36
C GLU A 454 -8.31 -0.81 -11.78
N SER A 455 -7.95 0.13 -10.89
CA SER A 455 -8.03 1.56 -11.20
C SER A 455 -7.08 1.98 -12.33
N ARG A 456 -5.88 1.38 -12.38
CA ARG A 456 -4.95 1.60 -13.49
C ARG A 456 -5.52 1.09 -14.80
N LEU A 457 -6.21 -0.05 -14.80
CA LEU A 457 -6.88 -0.56 -15.99
C LEU A 457 -8.04 0.35 -16.41
N HIS A 458 -8.88 0.76 -15.46
CA HIS A 458 -10.01 1.66 -15.71
C HIS A 458 -9.57 3.02 -16.29
N PHE A 459 -8.46 3.57 -15.82
CA PHE A 459 -7.87 4.78 -16.41
C PHE A 459 -7.47 4.57 -17.87
N ARG A 460 -6.80 3.45 -18.17
CA ARG A 460 -6.41 3.06 -19.54
C ARG A 460 -7.63 2.77 -20.43
N ILE A 461 -8.69 2.18 -19.88
CA ILE A 461 -9.99 1.95 -20.55
C ILE A 461 -10.64 3.28 -20.91
N HIS A 462 -10.71 4.22 -19.96
CA HIS A 462 -11.27 5.55 -20.20
C HIS A 462 -10.55 6.28 -21.33
N ALA A 463 -9.21 6.30 -21.29
CA ALA A 463 -8.41 6.89 -22.37
C ALA A 463 -8.62 6.17 -23.72
N ALA A 464 -8.70 4.85 -23.72
CA ALA A 464 -8.93 4.06 -24.93
C ALA A 464 -10.31 4.30 -25.54
N LEU A 465 -11.37 4.31 -24.73
CA LEU A 465 -12.74 4.60 -25.18
C LEU A 465 -12.89 6.05 -25.66
N GLY A 466 -12.26 7.01 -24.97
CA GLY A 466 -12.23 8.41 -25.42
C GLY A 466 -11.60 8.54 -26.82
N SER A 467 -10.48 7.84 -27.04
CA SER A 467 -9.82 7.79 -28.34
C SER A 467 -10.51 6.90 -29.41
N LEU A 468 -11.59 6.20 -29.07
CA LEU A 468 -12.45 5.45 -30.01
C LEU A 468 -13.67 6.28 -30.44
N ARG A 469 -14.10 7.26 -29.62
CA ARG A 469 -15.27 8.11 -29.85
C ARG A 469 -15.00 9.36 -30.70
N GLY A 470 -13.77 9.56 -31.16
CA GLY A 470 -13.43 10.64 -32.11
C GLY A 470 -13.53 12.07 -31.56
N SER A 471 -13.39 12.29 -30.24
CA SER A 471 -13.33 13.65 -29.70
C SER A 471 -11.91 14.23 -29.84
N PRO A 472 -11.73 15.48 -30.31
CA PRO A 472 -10.43 16.13 -30.32
C PRO A 472 -9.87 16.17 -28.90
N VAL A 473 -8.56 15.95 -28.77
CA VAL A 473 -7.82 16.26 -27.56
C VAL A 473 -7.99 17.75 -27.29
N GLY A 474 -8.88 18.09 -26.36
CA GLY A 474 -8.76 19.35 -25.64
C GLY A 474 -7.47 19.28 -24.83
N THR A 475 -6.40 19.86 -25.37
CA THR A 475 -5.18 20.15 -24.61
C THR A 475 -5.51 21.02 -23.39
N PRO A 476 -4.73 20.88 -22.29
CA PRO A 476 -4.98 21.51 -21.01
C PRO A 476 -4.99 23.04 -21.03
#